data_AF-A0A3B1AI97-F1
#
_entry.id   AF-A0A3B1AI97-F1
#
_cell.length_a   1.000
_cell.length_b   1.000
_cell.length_c   1.000
_cell.angle_alpha   90.00
_cell.angle_beta   90.00
_cell.angle_gamma   90.00
#
_symmetry.space_group_name_H-M   'P 1'
#
loop_
_entity.id
_entity.type
_entity.pdbx_description
1 polymer ?
#
loop_
_entity_poly.entity_id
_entity_poly.type
_entity_poly.pdbx_seq_one_letter_code
_entity_poly.pdbx_strand_id
1 'polypeptide(L)'
;MENFGSWSVLTTNFLIVLYLALAGVTFASILHLANGKWRFQVRYFAVSTAALFPLAGVLLLLLLYSGESTFPWLSLADDKDVHLSAWLNYTFLVTRQILGFLVVAAFFCLFIKYQHLTDVSDDPKVHRTFRNIALVIPGVYVLYGTMIAWDFEMTMVVNWHSASYGIYQF
;
A
#
# COMPACT_ATOMS: atom_id res chain seq x y z
N MET A 1 -27.20 -4.79 -18.98
CA MET A 1 -26.93 -3.59 -18.17
C MET A 1 -25.49 -3.69 -17.70
N GLU A 2 -24.74 -2.61 -17.92
CA GLU A 2 -23.28 -2.56 -17.91
C GLU A 2 -22.71 -2.72 -16.49
N ASN A 3 -22.34 -3.95 -16.10
CA ASN A 3 -21.71 -4.23 -14.80
C ASN A 3 -20.21 -3.83 -14.73
N PHE A 4 -19.62 -3.36 -15.83
CA PHE A 4 -18.21 -2.93 -15.88
C PHE A 4 -17.93 -1.66 -15.06
N GLY A 5 -18.96 -0.86 -14.73
CA GLY A 5 -18.78 0.41 -14.02
C GLY A 5 -18.48 0.27 -12.52
N SER A 6 -19.00 -0.76 -11.84
CA SER A 6 -18.93 -0.80 -10.37
C SER A 6 -17.57 -1.25 -9.83
N TRP A 7 -16.98 -2.30 -10.42
CA TRP A 7 -15.72 -2.87 -9.93
C TRP A 7 -14.49 -2.03 -10.28
N SER A 8 -14.46 -1.44 -11.47
CA SER A 8 -13.40 -0.50 -11.86
C SER A 8 -13.42 0.74 -10.97
N VAL A 9 -14.60 1.28 -10.65
CA VAL A 9 -14.73 2.40 -9.71
C VAL A 9 -14.27 2.02 -8.31
N LEU A 10 -14.64 0.83 -7.82
CA LEU A 10 -14.15 0.33 -6.52
C LEU A 10 -12.63 0.16 -6.50
N THR A 11 -12.04 -0.34 -7.60
CA THR A 11 -10.58 -0.49 -7.74
C THR A 11 -9.90 0.88 -7.71
N THR A 12 -10.39 1.85 -8.48
CA THR A 12 -9.87 3.22 -8.44
C THR A 12 -9.98 3.85 -7.05
N ASN A 13 -11.12 3.68 -6.37
CA ASN A 13 -11.31 4.19 -5.01
C ASN A 13 -10.34 3.54 -4.02
N PHE A 14 -10.16 2.21 -4.12
CA PHE A 14 -9.18 1.48 -3.33
C PHE A 14 -7.77 2.05 -3.51
N LEU A 15 -7.33 2.22 -4.76
CA LEU A 15 -6.00 2.73 -5.09
C LEU A 15 -5.80 4.15 -4.53
N ILE A 16 -6.75 5.07 -4.76
CA ILE A 16 -6.66 6.44 -4.25
C ILE A 16 -6.57 6.46 -2.72
N VAL A 17 -7.47 5.74 -2.04
CA VAL A 17 -7.53 5.71 -0.58
C VAL A 17 -6.24 5.09 -0.02
N LEU A 18 -5.75 4.01 -0.63
CA LEU A 18 -4.55 3.33 -0.20
C LEU A 18 -3.30 4.20 -0.39
N TYR A 19 -3.07 4.72 -1.60
CA TYR A 19 -1.89 5.54 -1.88
C TYR A 19 -1.88 6.84 -1.09
N LEU A 20 -3.05 7.44 -0.82
CA LEU A 20 -3.13 8.62 0.06
C LEU A 20 -2.71 8.29 1.51
N ALA A 21 -3.15 7.14 2.04
CA ALA A 21 -2.71 6.66 3.35
C ALA A 21 -1.20 6.36 3.37
N LEU A 22 -0.70 5.73 2.31
CA LEU A 22 0.71 5.36 2.18
C LEU A 22 1.63 6.58 2.10
N ALA A 23 1.25 7.55 1.27
CA ALA A 23 2.02 8.75 1.02
C ALA A 23 2.11 9.64 2.27
N GLY A 24 1.03 9.82 3.04
CA GLY A 24 1.04 10.73 4.18
C GLY A 24 1.99 10.27 5.31
N VAL A 25 1.97 8.99 5.67
CA VAL A 25 2.93 8.46 6.68
C VAL A 25 4.36 8.49 6.14
N THR A 26 4.54 8.14 4.86
CA THR A 26 5.87 8.18 4.24
C THR A 26 6.44 9.59 4.17
N PHE A 27 5.62 10.58 3.84
CA PHE A 27 5.98 11.98 3.82
C PHE A 27 6.43 12.47 5.20
N ALA A 28 5.69 12.13 6.25
CA ALA A 28 6.09 12.44 7.63
C ALA A 28 7.44 11.81 7.99
N SER A 29 7.66 10.57 7.57
CA SER A 29 8.94 9.87 7.75
C SER A 29 10.09 10.55 7.00
N ILE A 30 9.93 10.87 5.72
CA ILE A 30 10.97 11.54 4.92
C ILE A 30 11.33 12.90 5.51
N LEU A 31 10.33 13.70 5.93
CA LEU A 31 10.58 14.96 6.62
C LEU A 31 11.34 14.78 7.94
N HIS A 32 11.07 13.70 8.67
CA HIS A 32 11.82 13.35 9.86
C HIS A 32 13.30 13.05 9.52
N LEU A 33 13.54 12.19 8.53
CA LEU A 33 14.88 11.77 8.09
C LEU A 33 15.70 12.93 7.50
N ALA A 34 15.07 13.78 6.70
CA ALA A 34 15.69 14.96 6.09
C ALA A 34 15.91 16.12 7.10
N ASN A 35 15.52 15.92 8.37
CA ASN A 35 15.57 16.95 9.41
C ASN A 35 14.85 18.25 9.01
N GLY A 36 13.69 18.12 8.36
CA GLY A 36 12.91 19.26 7.89
C GLY A 36 12.48 20.18 9.03
N LYS A 37 12.79 21.48 8.94
CA LYS A 37 12.50 22.46 10.01
C LYS A 37 11.00 22.58 10.33
N TRP A 38 10.15 22.36 9.32
CA TRP A 38 8.69 22.46 9.41
C TRP A 38 8.02 21.10 9.68
N ARG A 39 8.78 20.02 9.88
CA ARG A 39 8.22 18.66 10.09
C ARG A 39 7.22 18.61 11.25
N PHE A 40 7.46 19.36 12.31
CA PHE A 40 6.61 19.38 13.50
C PHE A 40 5.24 20.01 13.25
N GLN A 41 5.15 20.94 12.28
CA GLN A 41 3.91 21.63 11.92
C GLN A 41 2.96 20.71 11.14
N VAL A 42 3.51 19.79 10.34
CA VAL A 42 2.71 18.97 9.41
C VAL A 42 2.65 17.49 9.77
N ARG A 43 3.53 16.96 10.63
CA ARG A 43 3.62 15.51 10.91
C ARG A 43 2.30 14.88 11.37
N TYR A 44 1.51 15.60 12.16
CA TYR A 44 0.23 15.08 12.66
C TYR A 44 -0.85 15.07 11.58
N PHE A 45 -0.87 16.11 10.74
CA PHE A 45 -1.74 16.15 9.58
C PHE A 45 -1.36 15.08 8.55
N ALA A 46 -0.07 14.91 8.27
CA ALA A 46 0.41 13.90 7.33
C ALA A 46 0.07 12.48 7.81
N VAL A 47 0.31 12.20 9.09
CA VAL A 47 0.02 10.89 9.70
C VAL A 47 -1.47 10.60 9.85
N SER A 48 -2.34 11.61 9.95
CA SER A 48 -3.79 11.38 10.07
C SER A 48 -4.39 10.69 8.85
N THR A 49 -3.73 10.79 7.68
CA THR A 49 -4.09 10.02 6.48
C THR A 49 -4.06 8.50 6.70
N ALA A 50 -3.31 8.01 7.70
CA ALA A 50 -3.32 6.60 8.09
C ALA A 50 -4.70 6.13 8.57
N ALA A 51 -5.60 7.04 8.96
CA ALA A 51 -6.99 6.71 9.28
C ALA A 51 -7.79 6.19 8.07
N LEU A 52 -7.28 6.39 6.85
CA LEU A 52 -7.83 5.80 5.63
C LEU A 52 -7.42 4.33 5.43
N PHE A 53 -6.39 3.85 6.15
CA PHE A 53 -5.88 2.49 5.99
C PHE A 53 -6.94 1.42 6.30
N PRO A 54 -7.74 1.51 7.39
CA PRO A 54 -8.85 0.58 7.62
C PRO A 54 -9.88 0.56 6.48
N LEU A 55 -10.20 1.71 5.89
CA LEU A 55 -11.10 1.79 4.73
C LEU A 55 -10.47 1.10 3.51
N ALA A 56 -9.18 1.33 3.23
CA ALA A 56 -8.45 0.62 2.19
C ALA A 56 -8.45 -0.90 2.44
N GLY A 57 -8.38 -1.35 3.70
CA GLY A 57 -8.47 -2.75 4.07
C GLY A 57 -9.84 -3.36 3.76
N VAL A 58 -10.93 -2.65 4.03
CA VAL A 58 -12.29 -3.11 3.66
C VAL A 58 -12.41 -3.21 2.14
N LEU A 59 -11.96 -2.20 1.41
CA LEU A 59 -12.00 -2.19 -0.05
C LEU A 59 -11.13 -3.32 -0.64
N LEU A 60 -9.94 -3.55 -0.08
CA LEU A 60 -9.07 -4.66 -0.47
C LEU A 60 -9.79 -6.00 -0.33
N LEU A 61 -10.43 -6.26 0.81
CA LEU A 61 -11.16 -7.51 1.04
C LEU A 61 -12.32 -7.69 0.06
N LEU A 62 -13.05 -6.62 -0.27
CA LEU A 62 -14.13 -6.66 -1.26
C LEU A 62 -13.61 -6.99 -2.67
N LEU A 63 -12.50 -6.36 -3.07
CA LEU A 63 -11.87 -6.61 -4.37
C LEU A 63 -11.29 -8.02 -4.47
N LEU A 64 -10.63 -8.50 -3.40
CA LEU A 64 -10.13 -9.87 -3.35
C LEU A 64 -11.30 -10.86 -3.43
N TYR A 65 -12.37 -10.66 -2.67
CA TYR A 65 -13.58 -11.50 -2.73
C TYR A 65 -14.22 -11.56 -4.12
N SER A 66 -14.16 -10.46 -4.87
CA SER A 66 -14.73 -10.35 -6.22
C SER A 66 -14.02 -11.20 -7.28
N GLY A 67 -12.74 -11.52 -7.08
CA GLY A 67 -11.98 -12.42 -7.94
C GLY A 67 -11.98 -11.98 -9.41
N GLU A 68 -12.62 -12.76 -10.28
CA GLU A 68 -12.64 -12.59 -11.74
C GLU A 68 -13.14 -11.21 -12.19
N SER A 69 -14.03 -10.57 -11.43
CA SER A 69 -14.52 -9.23 -11.78
C SER A 69 -13.50 -8.12 -11.52
N THR A 70 -12.53 -8.36 -10.63
CA THR A 70 -11.42 -7.44 -10.34
C THR A 70 -10.18 -7.78 -11.16
N PHE A 71 -9.92 -9.06 -11.41
CA PHE A 71 -8.71 -9.54 -12.04
C PHE A 71 -9.06 -10.26 -13.36
N PRO A 72 -9.01 -9.56 -14.52
CA PRO A 72 -9.39 -10.11 -15.81
C PRO A 72 -8.59 -11.36 -16.20
N TRP A 73 -7.34 -11.46 -15.76
CA TRP A 73 -6.45 -12.58 -16.04
C TRP A 73 -6.91 -13.92 -15.42
N LEU A 74 -7.81 -13.90 -14.42
CA LEU A 74 -8.35 -15.14 -13.85
C LEU A 74 -9.19 -15.93 -14.87
N SER A 75 -9.93 -15.23 -15.72
CA SER A 75 -10.71 -15.88 -16.81
C SER A 75 -9.83 -16.57 -17.85
N LEU A 76 -8.58 -16.11 -17.99
CA LEU A 76 -7.58 -16.68 -18.89
C LEU A 76 -6.80 -17.83 -18.24
N ALA A 77 -6.90 -18.00 -16.91
CA ALA A 77 -6.19 -19.05 -16.18
C ALA A 77 -6.79 -20.44 -16.39
N ASP A 78 -8.08 -20.52 -16.75
CA ASP A 78 -8.78 -21.76 -17.07
C ASP A 78 -8.48 -22.28 -18.49
N ASP A 79 -7.86 -21.45 -19.33
CA ASP A 79 -7.50 -21.83 -20.69
C ASP A 79 -6.19 -22.64 -20.69
N LYS A 80 -6.27 -23.90 -21.14
CA LYS A 80 -5.17 -24.88 -21.04
C LYS A 80 -3.95 -24.52 -21.88
N ASP A 81 -4.12 -23.62 -22.84
CA ASP A 81 -3.08 -23.20 -23.77
C ASP A 81 -2.31 -21.95 -23.28
N VAL A 82 -2.69 -21.36 -22.15
CA VAL A 82 -2.06 -20.14 -21.61
C VAL A 82 -1.16 -20.50 -20.41
N HIS A 83 0.16 -20.30 -20.57
CA HIS A 83 1.11 -20.41 -19.47
C HIS A 83 1.21 -19.09 -18.69
N LEU A 84 0.56 -19.02 -17.53
CA LEU A 84 0.67 -17.90 -16.60
C LEU A 84 1.93 -18.02 -15.73
N SER A 85 2.55 -16.87 -15.43
CA SER A 85 3.66 -16.78 -14.48
C SER A 85 3.22 -17.24 -13.08
N ALA A 86 4.15 -17.79 -12.29
CA ALA A 86 3.91 -18.12 -10.88
C ALA A 86 3.44 -16.91 -10.05
N TRP A 87 3.72 -15.69 -10.49
CA TRP A 87 3.21 -14.45 -9.88
C TRP A 87 1.68 -14.31 -9.99
N LEU A 88 1.07 -14.88 -11.05
CA LEU A 88 -0.37 -14.84 -11.34
C LEU A 88 -1.07 -16.10 -10.82
N ASN A 89 -0.76 -16.49 -9.59
CA ASN A 89 -1.51 -17.50 -8.86
C ASN A 89 -2.44 -16.79 -7.87
N TYR A 90 -3.74 -17.06 -7.95
CA TYR A 90 -4.74 -16.32 -7.17
C TYR A 90 -4.57 -16.48 -5.66
N THR A 91 -4.33 -17.70 -5.17
CA THR A 91 -4.06 -17.95 -3.75
C THR A 91 -2.80 -17.22 -3.28
N PHE A 92 -1.77 -17.20 -4.13
CA PHE A 92 -0.54 -16.46 -3.84
C PHE A 92 -0.78 -14.95 -3.82
N LEU A 93 -1.58 -14.40 -4.75
CA LEU A 93 -1.98 -12.99 -4.78
C LEU A 93 -2.72 -12.60 -3.50
N VAL A 94 -3.78 -13.34 -3.14
CA VAL A 94 -4.56 -13.07 -1.93
C VAL A 94 -3.66 -13.08 -0.69
N THR A 95 -2.79 -14.09 -0.58
CA THR A 95 -1.88 -14.23 0.56
C THR A 95 -0.90 -13.06 0.66
N ARG A 96 -0.22 -12.70 -0.44
CA ARG A 96 0.76 -11.60 -0.41
C ARG A 96 0.11 -10.24 -0.19
N GLN A 97 -1.10 -10.02 -0.70
CA GLN A 97 -1.83 -8.76 -0.49
C GLN A 97 -2.26 -8.59 0.97
N ILE A 98 -2.84 -9.63 1.58
CA ILE A 98 -3.22 -9.59 3.00
C ILE A 98 -1.99 -9.46 3.89
N LEU A 99 -0.94 -10.25 3.65
CA LEU A 99 0.29 -10.20 4.44
C LEU A 99 0.96 -8.82 4.32
N GLY A 100 1.12 -8.31 3.09
CA GLY A 100 1.71 -7.00 2.84
C GLY A 100 0.93 -5.89 3.53
N PHE A 101 -0.40 -5.91 3.43
CA PHE A 101 -1.27 -4.95 4.10
C PHE A 101 -1.08 -4.97 5.63
N LEU A 102 -1.04 -6.15 6.25
CA LEU A 102 -0.83 -6.28 7.69
C LEU A 102 0.57 -5.82 8.13
N VAL A 103 1.59 -6.09 7.33
CA VAL A 103 2.97 -5.62 7.58
C VAL A 103 3.01 -4.09 7.55
N VAL A 104 2.41 -3.46 6.54
CA VAL A 104 2.33 -1.99 6.45
C VAL A 104 1.54 -1.41 7.63
N ALA A 105 0.40 -1.99 7.98
CA ALA A 105 -0.40 -1.57 9.13
C ALA A 105 0.44 -1.60 10.42
N ALA A 106 1.22 -2.66 10.64
CA ALA A 106 2.10 -2.77 11.80
C ALA A 106 3.16 -1.66 11.82
N PHE A 107 3.82 -1.39 10.68
CA PHE A 107 4.78 -0.29 10.56
C PHE A 107 4.13 1.08 10.80
N PHE A 108 2.90 1.29 10.34
CA PHE A 108 2.17 2.53 10.57
C PHE A 108 1.85 2.70 12.05
N CYS A 109 1.26 1.69 12.69
CA CYS A 109 1.00 1.71 14.13
C CYS A 109 2.28 2.00 14.94
N LEU A 110 3.40 1.37 14.57
CA LEU A 110 4.69 1.61 15.21
C LEU A 110 5.18 3.06 14.98
N PHE A 111 5.15 3.56 13.74
CA PHE A 111 5.58 4.93 13.43
C PHE A 111 4.77 5.96 14.22
N ILE A 112 3.44 5.83 14.23
CA ILE A 112 2.53 6.74 14.93
C ILE A 112 2.76 6.69 16.44
N LYS A 113 2.85 5.48 17.00
CA LYS A 113 3.12 5.26 18.42
C LYS A 113 4.44 5.92 18.83
N TYR A 114 5.53 5.64 18.11
CA TYR A 114 6.84 6.18 18.47
C TYR A 114 6.97 7.68 18.19
N GLN A 115 6.28 8.22 17.18
CA GLN A 115 6.17 9.67 16.99
C GLN A 115 5.55 10.34 18.22
N HIS A 116 4.46 9.79 18.75
CA HIS A 116 3.84 10.32 19.96
C HIS A 116 4.76 10.15 21.18
N LEU A 117 5.42 8.99 21.34
CA LEU A 117 6.35 8.76 22.45
C LEU A 117 7.52 9.75 22.47
N THR A 118 8.03 10.19 21.31
CA THR A 118 9.08 11.21 21.25
C THR A 118 8.64 12.60 21.72
N ASP A 119 7.33 12.86 21.84
CA ASP A 119 6.81 14.13 22.37
C ASP A 119 6.63 14.12 23.88
N VAL A 120 6.44 12.93 24.48
CA VAL A 120 6.15 12.78 25.91
C VAL A 120 7.34 12.27 26.73
N SER A 121 8.34 11.68 26.08
CA SER A 121 9.49 11.05 26.73
C SER A 121 10.78 11.45 26.03
N ASP A 122 11.77 11.87 26.81
CA ASP A 122 13.12 12.25 26.34
C ASP A 122 14.13 11.08 26.42
N ASP A 123 13.66 9.85 26.60
CA ASP A 123 14.53 8.66 26.61
C ASP A 123 15.24 8.49 25.25
N PRO A 124 16.60 8.51 25.21
CA PRO A 124 17.36 8.33 23.98
C PRO A 124 17.03 7.03 23.22
N LYS A 125 16.56 5.98 23.91
CA LYS A 125 16.15 4.72 23.26
C LYS A 125 14.89 4.91 22.41
N VAL A 126 13.95 5.73 22.86
CA VAL A 126 12.72 6.03 22.12
C VAL A 126 13.06 6.79 20.83
N HIS A 127 13.91 7.82 20.91
CA HIS A 127 14.36 8.57 19.74
C HIS A 127 15.12 7.70 18.73
N ARG A 128 15.99 6.80 19.19
CA ARG A 128 16.71 5.85 18.31
C ARG A 128 15.74 4.90 17.62
N THR A 129 14.76 4.38 18.35
CA THR A 129 13.77 3.44 17.81
C THR A 129 12.89 4.13 16.78
N PHE A 130 12.40 5.34 17.07
CA PHE A 130 11.61 6.13 16.12
C PHE A 130 12.39 6.41 14.84
N ARG A 131 13.66 6.82 14.94
CA ARG A 131 14.53 7.05 13.78
C ARG A 131 14.70 5.79 12.92
N ASN A 132 14.91 4.63 13.54
CA ASN A 132 15.06 3.37 12.81
C ASN A 132 13.75 2.97 12.11
N ILE A 133 12.60 3.17 12.74
CA ILE A 133 11.30 2.94 12.11
C ILE A 133 11.12 3.89 10.93
N ALA A 134 11.38 5.18 11.11
CA ALA A 134 11.30 6.18 10.05
C ALA A 134 12.16 5.78 8.83
N LEU A 135 13.40 5.35 9.06
CA LEU A 135 14.30 4.87 7.99
C LEU A 135 13.66 3.78 7.11
N VAL A 136 12.88 2.89 7.72
CA VAL A 136 12.30 1.73 7.04
C VAL A 136 11.01 2.08 6.26
N ILE A 137 10.24 3.08 6.71
CA ILE A 137 8.94 3.44 6.10
C ILE A 137 9.00 3.65 4.58
N PRO A 138 9.93 4.44 4.00
CA PRO A 138 9.98 4.62 2.55
C PRO A 138 10.19 3.31 1.79
N GLY A 139 11.03 2.40 2.31
CA GLY A 139 11.24 1.09 1.70
C GLY A 139 9.99 0.22 1.77
N VAL A 140 9.27 0.25 2.90
CA VAL A 140 7.98 -0.44 3.05
C VAL A 140 6.95 0.08 2.06
N TYR A 141 6.85 1.40 1.88
CA TYR A 141 5.96 1.99 0.88
C TYR A 141 6.37 1.56 -0.54
N VAL A 142 7.65 1.65 -0.89
CA VAL A 142 8.12 1.30 -2.24
C VAL A 142 7.81 -0.16 -2.59
N LEU A 143 8.10 -1.09 -1.68
CA LEU A 143 7.84 -2.51 -1.92
C LEU A 143 6.35 -2.82 -2.03
N TYR A 144 5.54 -2.30 -1.10
CA TYR A 144 4.11 -2.59 -1.08
C TYR A 144 3.36 -1.87 -2.21
N GLY A 145 3.65 -0.58 -2.45
CA GLY A 145 3.07 0.19 -3.55
C GLY A 145 3.40 -0.41 -4.92
N THR A 146 4.63 -0.88 -5.13
CA THR A 146 4.99 -1.58 -6.38
C THR A 146 4.19 -2.88 -6.55
N MET A 147 4.02 -3.65 -5.47
CA MET A 147 3.22 -4.87 -5.51
C MET A 147 1.75 -4.58 -5.84
N ILE A 148 1.18 -3.50 -5.30
CA ILE A 148 -0.18 -3.04 -5.61
C ILE A 148 -0.28 -2.62 -7.09
N ALA A 149 0.66 -1.81 -7.56
CA ALA A 149 0.71 -1.37 -8.95
C ALA A 149 0.80 -2.54 -9.93
N TRP A 150 1.54 -3.59 -9.59
CA TRP A 150 1.61 -4.78 -10.42
C TRP A 150 0.29 -5.56 -10.40
N ASP A 151 -0.31 -5.77 -9.23
CA ASP A 151 -1.44 -6.69 -9.07
C ASP A 151 -2.81 -6.10 -9.39
N PHE A 152 -3.02 -4.79 -9.19
CA PHE A 152 -4.33 -4.15 -9.38
C PHE A 152 -4.40 -3.27 -10.62
N GLU A 153 -3.26 -2.89 -11.18
CA GLU A 153 -3.21 -1.93 -12.29
C GLU A 153 -2.55 -2.56 -13.52
N MET A 154 -1.31 -3.07 -13.42
CA MET A 154 -0.60 -3.66 -14.56
C MET A 154 -1.31 -4.90 -15.11
N THR A 155 -1.80 -5.79 -14.25
CA THR A 155 -2.47 -7.03 -14.68
C THR A 155 -3.88 -6.82 -15.25
N MET A 156 -4.39 -5.58 -15.27
CA MET A 156 -5.61 -5.25 -16.02
C MET A 156 -5.40 -5.43 -17.53
N VAL A 157 -4.13 -5.33 -17.99
CA VAL A 157 -3.72 -5.62 -19.37
C VAL A 157 -2.70 -6.76 -19.33
N VAL A 158 -3.19 -7.99 -19.47
CA VAL A 158 -2.43 -9.23 -19.21
C VAL A 158 -1.11 -9.33 -20.00
N ASN A 159 -1.06 -8.78 -21.22
CA ASN A 159 0.12 -8.82 -22.09
C ASN A 159 1.06 -7.62 -21.93
N TRP A 160 0.79 -6.73 -20.98
CA TRP A 160 1.60 -5.54 -20.75
C TRP A 160 2.42 -5.67 -19.47
N HIS A 161 3.71 -5.35 -19.57
CA HIS A 161 4.64 -5.39 -18.45
C HIS A 161 5.54 -4.16 -18.46
N SER A 162 5.73 -3.56 -17.28
CA SER A 162 6.65 -2.44 -17.09
C SER A 162 7.24 -2.44 -15.70
N ALA A 163 8.55 -2.64 -15.61
CA ALA A 163 9.27 -2.61 -14.33
C ALA A 163 9.18 -1.23 -13.66
N SER A 164 9.17 -0.16 -14.45
CA SER A 164 9.10 1.21 -13.95
C SER A 164 7.69 1.65 -13.56
N TYR A 165 6.66 0.83 -13.80
CA TYR A 165 5.29 1.22 -13.48
C TYR A 165 5.04 1.40 -11.98
N GLY A 166 5.73 0.62 -11.13
CA GLY A 166 5.69 0.86 -9.69
C GLY A 166 6.17 2.27 -9.34
N ILE A 167 7.22 2.76 -10.01
CA ILE A 167 7.79 4.09 -9.74
C ILE A 167 6.79 5.22 -9.98
N TYR A 168 5.88 5.06 -10.95
CA TYR A 168 4.85 6.05 -11.28
C TYR A 168 3.90 6.35 -10.11
N GLN A 169 3.82 5.47 -9.12
CA GLN A 169 2.90 5.57 -7.98
C GLN A 169 3.49 6.29 -6.76
N PHE A 170 4.74 6.80 -6.84
CA PHE A 170 5.44 7.52 -5.76
C PHE A 170 5.66 8.99 -6.11
#